data_AF-A0A7W0H6D4-F1
#
_entry.id   AF-A0A7W0H6D4-F1
#
_cell.length_a   1.000
_cell.length_b   1.000
_cell.length_c   1.000
_cell.angle_alpha   90.00
_cell.angle_beta   90.00
_cell.angle_gamma   90.00
#
_symmetry.space_group_name_H-M   'P 1'
#
loop_
_entity.id
_entity.type
_entity.pdbx_description
1 polymer ?
#
loop_
_entity_poly.entity_id
_entity_poly.type
_entity_poly.pdbx_seq_one_letter_code
_entity_poly.pdbx_strand_id
1 'polypeptide(L)'
;LGVPRLEVRRGRAPAALDGLDAPDAIFVGGGVTEPELLERCWSALLPGGRIVANAVTLEGEARLLEARASHGGQLMRIGLEHADAVGSFTAWRAQLPVVQWAARRGAG
;
A
#
# COMPACT_ATOMS: atom_id res chain seq x y z
N LEU A 1 -7.65 28.91 -2.12
CA LEU A 1 -6.53 27.99 -2.38
C LEU A 1 -6.58 26.92 -1.29
N GLY A 2 -6.73 25.64 -1.64
CA GLY A 2 -6.97 24.55 -0.69
C GLY A 2 -7.12 23.20 -1.39
N VAL A 3 -7.52 22.17 -0.65
CA VAL A 3 -7.75 20.79 -1.13
C VAL A 3 -9.25 20.46 -1.11
N PRO A 4 -10.08 21.10 -1.97
CA PRO A 4 -11.54 21.04 -1.87
C PRO A 4 -12.14 19.64 -2.10
N ARG A 5 -11.34 18.70 -2.60
CA ARG A 5 -11.74 17.30 -2.84
C ARG A 5 -11.07 16.32 -1.86
N LEU A 6 -10.34 16.82 -0.85
CA LEU A 6 -9.73 15.98 0.18
C LEU A 6 -10.61 15.98 1.41
N GLU A 7 -11.06 14.80 1.79
CA GLU A 7 -11.66 14.56 3.09
C GLU A 7 -10.66 13.83 3.99
N VAL A 8 -10.42 14.37 5.19
CA VAL A 8 -9.56 13.72 6.19
C VAL A 8 -10.45 13.05 7.22
N ARG A 9 -10.39 11.72 7.28
CA ARG A 9 -11.07 10.93 8.31
C ARG A 9 -10.08 10.45 9.35
N ARG A 10 -10.36 10.76 10.61
CA ARG A 10 -9.56 10.31 11.76
C ARG A 10 -10.14 9.00 12.28
N GLY A 11 -9.32 7.98 12.35
CA GLY A 11 -9.69 6.67 12.87
C GLY A 11 -8.65 5.62 12.50
N ARG A 12 -8.87 4.37 12.92
CA ARG A 12 -8.02 3.23 12.58
C ARG A 12 -8.73 2.34 11.56
N ALA A 13 -8.07 2.06 10.44
CA ALA A 13 -8.52 1.04 9.51
C ALA A 13 -8.35 -0.36 10.14
N PRO A 14 -9.26 -1.31 9.90
CA PRO A 14 -10.33 -1.23 8.92
C PRO A 14 -11.61 -0.50 9.39
N ALA A 15 -11.87 -0.36 10.70
CA ALA A 15 -13.13 0.19 11.21
C ALA A 15 -13.44 1.61 10.71
N ALA A 16 -12.41 2.45 10.53
CA ALA A 16 -12.59 3.80 10.00
C ALA A 16 -13.01 3.86 8.51
N LEU A 17 -13.02 2.72 7.81
CA LEU A 17 -13.45 2.61 6.42
C LEU A 17 -14.95 2.33 6.29
N ASP A 18 -15.64 2.01 7.39
CA ASP A 18 -17.06 1.66 7.37
C ASP A 18 -17.93 2.85 6.92
N GLY A 19 -18.90 2.57 6.04
CA GLY A 19 -19.81 3.58 5.50
C GLY A 19 -19.22 4.50 4.44
N LEU A 20 -17.99 4.24 3.98
CA LEU A 20 -17.43 4.91 2.80
C LEU A 20 -18.03 4.36 1.50
N ASP A 21 -18.14 5.24 0.51
CA ASP A 21 -18.47 4.84 -0.85
C ASP A 21 -17.40 3.89 -1.40
N ALA A 22 -17.82 2.95 -2.24
CA ALA A 22 -16.93 2.02 -2.91
C ALA A 22 -15.91 2.78 -3.80
N PRO A 23 -14.60 2.63 -3.57
CA PRO A 23 -13.60 3.40 -4.31
C PRO A 23 -13.21 2.76 -5.64
N ASP A 24 -12.80 3.59 -6.60
CA ASP A 24 -12.13 3.14 -7.83
C ASP A 24 -10.67 2.72 -7.59
N ALA A 25 -10.04 3.27 -6.54
CA ALA A 25 -8.64 3.03 -6.22
C ALA A 25 -8.37 3.11 -4.72
N ILE A 26 -7.53 2.20 -4.22
CA ILE A 26 -7.07 2.18 -2.83
C ILE A 26 -5.55 2.16 -2.80
N PHE A 27 -4.97 2.94 -1.88
CA PHE A 27 -3.56 2.86 -1.52
C PHE A 27 -3.42 2.53 -0.03
N VAL A 28 -2.68 1.47 0.30
CA VAL A 28 -2.37 1.05 1.67
C VAL A 28 -0.89 1.32 1.95
N GLY A 29 -0.60 2.45 2.59
CA GLY A 29 0.77 2.84 2.95
C GLY A 29 1.27 2.29 4.30
N GLY A 30 0.36 1.84 5.17
CA GLY A 30 0.67 1.33 6.50
C GLY A 30 -0.46 0.47 7.04
N GLY A 31 -0.19 -0.31 8.09
CA GLY A 31 -1.17 -1.25 8.65
C GLY A 31 -1.41 -2.49 7.79
N VAL A 32 -0.53 -2.81 6.83
CA VAL A 32 -0.64 -4.02 5.98
C VAL A 32 -0.72 -5.31 6.81
N THR A 33 -0.20 -5.32 8.03
CA THR A 33 -0.27 -6.42 8.98
C THR A 33 -1.54 -6.45 9.82
N GLU A 34 -2.37 -5.40 9.78
CA GLU A 34 -3.65 -5.38 10.47
C GLU A 34 -4.56 -6.45 9.88
N PRO A 35 -5.12 -7.34 10.71
CA PRO A 35 -5.99 -8.41 10.23
C PRO A 35 -7.12 -7.87 9.35
N GLU A 36 -7.42 -8.61 8.28
CA GLU A 36 -8.50 -8.33 7.32
C GLU A 36 -8.39 -7.01 6.53
N LEU A 37 -7.40 -6.14 6.78
CA LEU A 37 -7.34 -4.83 6.12
C LEU A 37 -7.29 -4.96 4.60
N LEU A 38 -6.38 -5.79 4.07
CA LEU A 38 -6.24 -5.99 2.63
C LEU A 38 -7.49 -6.61 1.99
N GLU A 39 -8.12 -7.58 2.67
CA GLU A 39 -9.33 -8.25 2.18
C GLU A 39 -10.55 -7.31 2.17
N ARG A 40 -10.69 -6.46 3.19
CA ARG A 40 -11.74 -5.44 3.25
C ARG A 40 -11.54 -4.39 2.17
N CYS A 41 -10.32 -3.91 1.98
CA CYS A 41 -9.97 -3.00 0.91
C CYS A 41 -10.28 -3.61 -0.46
N TRP A 42 -9.86 -4.85 -0.71
CA TRP A 42 -10.12 -5.55 -1.97
C TRP A 42 -11.63 -5.71 -2.25
N SER A 43 -12.39 -6.11 -1.22
CA SER A 43 -13.84 -6.32 -1.33
C SER A 43 -14.62 -5.02 -1.57
N ALA A 44 -14.12 -3.90 -1.03
CA ALA A 44 -14.72 -2.58 -1.18
C ALA A 44 -14.52 -1.95 -2.58
N LEU A 45 -13.45 -2.31 -3.30
CA LEU A 45 -13.17 -1.76 -4.63
C LEU A 45 -14.32 -1.97 -5.60
N LEU A 46 -14.66 -0.99 -6.43
CA LEU A 46 -15.54 -1.22 -7.58
C LEU A 46 -14.93 -2.25 -8.56
N PRO A 47 -15.75 -2.96 -9.36
CA PRO A 47 -15.25 -3.78 -10.46
C PRO A 47 -14.33 -2.97 -11.39
N GLY A 48 -13.18 -3.53 -11.77
CA GLY A 48 -12.14 -2.81 -12.52
C GLY A 48 -11.27 -1.87 -11.67
N GLY A 49 -11.61 -1.67 -10.39
CA GLY A 49 -10.86 -0.86 -9.44
C GLY A 49 -9.47 -1.41 -9.14
N ARG A 50 -8.58 -0.57 -8.62
CA ARG A 50 -7.16 -0.91 -8.38
C ARG A 50 -6.75 -0.77 -6.92
N ILE A 51 -5.88 -1.67 -6.46
CA ILE A 51 -5.23 -1.55 -5.15
C ILE A 51 -3.71 -1.52 -5.32
N VAL A 52 -3.06 -0.69 -4.51
CA VAL A 52 -1.61 -0.71 -4.30
C VAL A 52 -1.35 -0.75 -2.80
N ALA A 53 -0.49 -1.67 -2.35
CA ALA A 53 -0.10 -1.78 -0.95
C ALA A 53 1.42 -1.89 -0.83
N ASN A 54 2.00 -1.14 0.13
CA ASN A 54 3.43 -1.11 0.38
C ASN A 54 3.77 -1.70 1.75
N ALA A 55 4.85 -2.46 1.82
CA ALA A 55 5.43 -2.98 3.06
C ALA A 55 6.95 -2.79 3.08
N VAL A 56 7.50 -2.61 4.29
CA VAL A 56 8.96 -2.49 4.53
C VAL A 56 9.46 -3.51 5.56
N THR A 57 8.56 -4.29 6.16
CA THR A 57 8.89 -5.35 7.12
C THR A 57 8.54 -6.71 6.53
N LEU A 58 9.21 -7.77 6.99
CA LEU A 58 8.99 -9.13 6.50
C LEU A 58 7.55 -9.62 6.76
N GLU A 59 6.95 -9.23 7.89
CA GLU A 59 5.56 -9.55 8.20
C GLU A 59 4.60 -8.88 7.22
N GLY A 60 4.87 -7.62 6.86
CA GLY A 60 4.09 -6.92 5.84
C GLY A 60 4.29 -7.56 4.46
N GLU A 61 5.52 -7.91 4.10
CA GLU A 61 5.82 -8.63 2.85
C GLU A 61 5.08 -9.97 2.76
N ALA A 62 5.01 -10.73 3.85
CA ALA A 62 4.26 -11.98 3.90
C ALA A 62 2.77 -11.76 3.58
N ARG A 63 2.15 -10.70 4.12
CA ARG A 63 0.77 -10.33 3.78
C ARG A 63 0.59 -9.91 2.33
N LEU A 64 1.58 -9.21 1.75
CA LEU A 64 1.53 -8.87 0.32
C LEU A 64 1.67 -10.11 -0.59
N LEU A 65 2.48 -11.09 -0.17
CA LEU A 65 2.59 -12.38 -0.85
C LEU A 65 1.28 -13.16 -0.80
N GLU A 66 0.64 -13.23 0.37
CA GLU A 66 -0.69 -13.82 0.55
C GLU A 66 -1.72 -13.15 -0.35
N ALA A 67 -1.80 -11.81 -0.33
CA ALA A 67 -2.73 -11.05 -1.15
C ALA A 67 -2.52 -11.30 -2.66
N ARG A 68 -1.27 -11.35 -3.12
CA ARG A 68 -0.97 -11.71 -4.52
C ARG A 68 -1.39 -13.15 -4.84
N ALA A 69 -1.20 -14.09 -3.92
CA ALA A 69 -1.60 -15.48 -4.15
C ALA A 69 -3.13 -15.60 -4.30
N SER A 70 -3.88 -14.85 -3.49
CA SER A 70 -5.36 -14.84 -3.51
C SER A 70 -5.94 -14.09 -4.72
N HIS A 71 -5.37 -12.93 -5.04
CA HIS A 71 -6.01 -11.94 -5.94
C HIS A 71 -5.21 -11.65 -7.21
N GLY A 72 -4.05 -12.28 -7.39
CA GLY A 72 -3.13 -12.05 -8.50
C GLY A 72 -2.42 -10.69 -8.43
N GLY A 73 -2.14 -10.11 -9.59
CA GLY A 73 -1.40 -8.85 -9.70
C GLY A 73 0.12 -9.03 -9.66
N GLN A 74 0.81 -7.92 -9.44
CA GLN A 74 2.26 -7.81 -9.54
C GLN A 74 2.88 -7.51 -8.17
N LEU A 75 4.06 -8.08 -7.92
CA LEU A 75 4.92 -7.73 -6.81
C LEU A 75 6.19 -7.11 -7.34
N MET A 76 6.61 -6.02 -6.73
CA MET A 76 7.87 -5.34 -7.01
C MET A 76 8.61 -5.10 -5.71
N ARG A 77 9.93 -5.27 -5.72
CA ARG A 77 10.81 -4.78 -4.63
C ARG A 77 11.62 -3.61 -5.16
N ILE A 78 11.58 -2.50 -4.44
CA ILE A 78 12.21 -1.24 -4.82
C ILE A 78 13.30 -0.93 -3.81
N GLY A 79 14.55 -1.02 -4.23
CA GLY A 79 15.72 -0.56 -3.49
C GLY A 79 16.18 0.79 -4.03
N LEU A 80 16.49 1.74 -3.15
CA LEU A 80 16.95 3.06 -3.52
C LEU A 80 18.12 3.46 -2.62
N GLU A 81 19.08 4.17 -3.20
CA GLU A 81 20.22 4.73 -2.52
C GLU A 81 20.29 6.22 -2.82
N HIS A 82 20.68 7.01 -1.84
CA HIS A 82 20.92 8.44 -2.02
C HIS A 82 22.36 8.76 -1.62
N ALA A 83 22.95 9.72 -2.32
CA ALA A 83 24.23 10.28 -1.93
C ALA A 83 24.07 10.99 -0.56
N ASP A 84 24.90 10.62 0.41
CA ASP A 84 24.88 11.18 1.76
C ASP A 84 26.30 11.36 2.30
N ALA A 85 26.44 12.19 3.33
CA ALA A 85 27.73 12.50 3.94
C ALA A 85 28.27 11.33 4.76
N VAL A 86 29.58 11.08 4.60
CA VAL A 86 30.39 10.21 5.46
C VAL A 86 31.67 10.99 5.80
N GLY A 87 31.64 11.71 6.91
CA GLY A 87 32.69 12.69 7.24
C GLY A 87 32.73 13.82 6.20
N SER A 88 33.90 14.06 5.60
CA SER A 88 34.10 15.05 4.53
C SER A 88 33.84 14.51 3.11
N PHE A 89 33.46 13.24 2.98
CA PHE A 89 33.22 12.59 1.69
C PHE A 89 31.73 12.29 1.47
N THR A 90 31.39 11.89 0.25
CA THR A 90 30.05 11.46 -0.14
C THR A 90 30.05 9.97 -0.46
N ALA A 91 29.08 9.23 0.05
CA ALA A 91 28.87 7.82 -0.25
C ALA A 91 27.39 7.53 -0.52
N TRP A 92 27.10 6.36 -1.11
CA TRP A 92 25.73 5.88 -1.25
C TRP A 92 25.22 5.34 0.09
N ARG A 93 24.07 5.86 0.56
CA ARG A 93 23.33 5.29 1.68
C ARG A 93 22.07 4.60 1.16
N ALA A 94 22.02 3.28 1.32
CA ALA A 94 20.84 2.48 1.01
C ALA A 94 19.71 2.74 2.01
N GLN A 95 18.48 2.82 1.51
CA GLN A 95 17.26 2.81 2.31
C GLN A 95 16.69 1.39 2.41
N LEU A 96 15.85 1.15 3.44
CA LEU A 96 15.09 -0.10 3.51
C LEU A 96 14.27 -0.27 2.22
N PRO A 97 14.34 -1.44 1.57
CA PRO A 97 13.57 -1.66 0.35
C PRO A 97 12.08 -1.66 0.66
N VAL A 98 11.30 -1.14 -0.26
CA VAL A 98 9.83 -1.22 -0.22
C VAL A 98 9.40 -2.37 -1.11
N VAL A 99 8.61 -3.30 -0.59
CA VAL A 99 7.86 -4.25 -1.41
C VAL A 99 6.47 -3.68 -1.67
N GLN A 100 6.09 -3.66 -2.94
CA GLN A 100 4.82 -3.17 -3.41
C GLN A 100 4.04 -4.30 -4.09
N TRP A 101 2.80 -4.48 -3.67
CA TRP A 101 1.81 -5.26 -4.39
C TRP A 101 0.86 -4.32 -5.13
N ALA A 102 0.63 -4.59 -6.41
CA ALA A 102 -0.31 -3.83 -7.25
C ALA A 102 -1.22 -4.80 -8.01
N ALA A 103 -2.54 -4.61 -7.88
CA ALA A 103 -3.55 -5.48 -8.51
C ALA A 103 -4.77 -4.69 -8.98
N ARG A 104 -5.55 -5.31 -9.87
CA ARG A 104 -6.86 -4.83 -10.31
C ARG A 104 -7.91 -5.87 -9.99
N ARG A 105 -9.01 -5.44 -9.37
CA ARG A 105 -10.21 -6.27 -9.22
C ARG A 105 -10.81 -6.48 -10.61
N GLY A 106 -11.18 -7.72 -10.94
CA GLY A 106 -11.77 -8.05 -12.24
C GLY A 106 -12.96 -7.13 -12.56
N ALA A 107 -13.08 -6.72 -13.82
CA ALA A 107 -14.34 -6.18 -14.33
C ALA A 107 -15.25 -7.38 -14.58
N GLY A 108 -16.44 -7.39 -13.97
CA GLY A 108 -17.48 -8.38 -14.28
C GLY A 108 -17.97 -8.26 -15.71
#